data_AF-A0A9D6AGD3-F1
#
_entry.id   AF-A0A9D6AGD3-F1
#
_cell.length_a   1.000
_cell.length_b   1.000
_cell.length_c   1.000
_cell.angle_alpha   90.00
_cell.angle_beta   90.00
_cell.angle_gamma   90.00
#
_symmetry.space_group_name_H-M   'P 1'
#
loop_
_entity.id
_entity.type
_entity.pdbx_description
1 polymer ?
#
loop_
_entity_poly.entity_id
_entity_poly.type
_entity_poly.pdbx_seq_one_letter_code
_entity_poly.pdbx_strand_id
1 'polypeptide(L)'
;MRIIFPLSALLLASACSTVVPAPPQEPAPAPAPTPAPPPAEPVQGDWTEWPLAQGDWTYRTESGGSIASFGPQNIQASFTIRCARDRKQLILSRAGNVADNGAQMTLTTTSAAQSYPARSNGNYTSITLSGADYMMDRIAFSRGRFAVETTGLASLAIPIWPEFTRVVEDCR
;
A
#
# COMPACT_ATOMS: atom_id res chain seq x y z
N MET A 1 11.40 13.35 80.06
CA MET A 1 12.69 13.82 80.61
C MET A 1 13.74 13.71 79.50
N ARG A 2 14.26 14.85 79.06
CA ARG A 2 15.30 15.01 78.03
C ARG A 2 16.66 14.64 78.63
N ILE A 3 17.50 13.87 77.93
CA ILE A 3 18.98 13.93 78.11
C ILE A 3 19.65 13.72 76.74
N ILE A 4 20.69 14.52 76.49
CA ILE A 4 21.36 14.88 75.24
C ILE A 4 22.85 14.48 75.34
N PHE A 5 23.40 13.86 74.28
CA PHE A 5 24.81 13.76 73.82
C PHE A 5 25.84 13.01 74.71
N PRO A 6 27.04 12.55 74.22
CA PRO A 6 27.80 12.95 73.01
C PRO A 6 28.59 11.86 72.20
N LEU A 7 28.99 12.24 70.98
CA LEU A 7 30.31 12.14 70.30
C LEU A 7 31.16 10.84 70.26
N SER A 8 31.67 10.58 69.05
CA SER A 8 32.95 9.90 68.66
C SER A 8 33.04 8.37 68.61
N ALA A 9 33.31 7.82 67.41
CA ALA A 9 34.56 7.11 67.10
C ALA A 9 34.62 6.61 65.64
N LEU A 10 35.73 6.89 64.98
CA LEU A 10 36.18 6.34 63.70
C LEU A 10 36.25 4.81 63.72
N LEU A 11 35.90 4.16 62.61
CA LEU A 11 36.41 2.84 62.25
C LEU A 11 36.65 2.77 60.73
N LEU A 12 37.94 2.72 60.36
CA LEU A 12 38.41 2.36 59.04
C LEU A 12 38.27 0.85 58.85
N ALA A 13 37.71 0.43 57.71
CA ALA A 13 37.97 -0.89 57.14
C ALA A 13 38.00 -0.78 55.61
N SER A 14 39.21 -0.71 55.07
CA SER A 14 39.53 -0.85 53.65
C SER A 14 39.31 -2.30 53.23
N ALA A 15 38.30 -2.54 52.39
CA ALA A 15 38.08 -3.82 51.73
C ALA A 15 38.39 -3.66 50.23
N CYS A 16 39.62 -4.02 49.85
CA CYS A 16 39.98 -4.23 48.45
C CYS A 16 39.28 -5.49 47.94
N SER A 17 38.19 -5.33 47.19
CA SER A 17 37.69 -6.38 46.30
C SER A 17 38.17 -6.12 44.89
N THR A 18 39.07 -6.97 44.41
CA THR A 18 39.48 -7.03 43.01
C THR A 18 38.34 -7.62 42.18
N VAL A 19 37.63 -6.78 41.44
CA VAL A 19 36.67 -7.21 40.42
C VAL A 19 37.47 -7.70 39.21
N VAL A 20 37.45 -9.01 38.95
CA VAL A 20 37.96 -9.59 37.71
C VAL A 20 36.94 -9.30 36.60
N PRO A 21 37.31 -8.59 35.52
CA PRO A 21 36.38 -8.35 34.40
C PRO A 21 36.05 -9.67 33.70
N ALA A 22 34.76 -9.93 33.50
CA ALA A 22 34.32 -11.06 32.68
C ALA A 22 34.79 -10.86 31.23
N PRO A 23 35.27 -11.91 30.53
CA PRO A 23 35.69 -11.79 29.15
C PRO A 23 34.52 -11.34 28.26
N PRO A 24 34.75 -10.45 27.27
CA PRO A 24 33.70 -10.00 26.36
C PRO A 24 33.03 -11.17 25.65
N GLN A 25 31.70 -11.28 25.75
CA GLN A 25 30.92 -12.20 24.94
C GLN A 25 30.92 -11.69 23.50
N GLU A 26 31.40 -12.52 22.58
CA GLU A 26 31.39 -12.24 21.15
C GLU A 26 29.93 -12.14 20.65
N PRO A 27 29.56 -11.10 19.88
CA PRO A 27 28.21 -10.93 19.38
C PRO A 27 27.77 -12.14 18.54
N ALA A 28 26.59 -12.69 18.84
CA ALA A 28 26.02 -13.77 18.04
C ALA A 28 25.83 -13.30 16.58
N PRO A 29 26.11 -14.15 15.57
CA PRO A 29 25.91 -13.80 14.17
C PRO A 29 24.45 -13.39 13.92
N ALA A 30 24.25 -12.27 13.22
CA ALA A 30 22.92 -11.81 12.85
C ALA A 30 22.22 -12.86 11.96
N PRO A 31 20.91 -13.13 12.16
CA PRO A 31 20.16 -14.03 11.30
C PRO A 31 20.24 -13.54 9.85
N ALA A 32 20.49 -14.47 8.93
CA ALA A 32 20.52 -14.17 7.50
C ALA A 32 19.17 -13.58 7.05
N PRO A 33 19.17 -12.62 6.12
CA PRO A 33 17.93 -12.03 5.61
C PRO A 33 17.08 -13.12 4.92
N THR A 34 15.81 -13.22 5.31
CA THR A 34 14.83 -14.08 4.63
C THR A 34 14.76 -13.71 3.14
N PRO A 35 14.82 -14.68 2.22
CA PRO A 35 14.65 -14.41 0.79
C PRO A 35 13.34 -13.69 0.50
N ALA A 36 13.36 -12.71 -0.41
CA ALA A 36 12.16 -12.01 -0.84
C ALA A 36 11.15 -13.01 -1.45
N PRO A 37 9.83 -12.81 -1.24
CA PRO A 37 8.80 -13.66 -1.85
C PRO A 37 8.96 -13.70 -3.38
N PRO A 38 8.71 -14.85 -4.03
CA PRO A 38 8.70 -14.94 -5.49
C PRO A 38 7.73 -13.91 -6.11
N PRO A 39 8.04 -13.36 -7.30
CA PRO A 39 7.09 -12.54 -8.04
C PRO A 39 5.78 -13.31 -8.24
N ALA A 40 4.64 -12.68 -7.94
CA ALA A 40 3.34 -13.28 -8.16
C ALA A 40 3.15 -13.57 -9.66
N GLU A 41 2.79 -14.81 -10.00
CA GLU A 41 2.56 -15.23 -11.37
C GLU A 41 1.33 -14.49 -11.96
N PRO A 42 1.37 -14.10 -13.25
CA PRO A 42 0.20 -13.54 -13.91
C PRO A 42 -0.95 -14.55 -13.88
N VAL A 43 -2.15 -14.13 -13.47
CA VAL A 43 -3.33 -14.98 -13.57
C VAL A 43 -3.63 -15.22 -15.05
N GLN A 44 -3.44 -16.44 -15.52
CA GLN A 44 -3.74 -16.83 -16.89
C GLN A 44 -5.22 -17.24 -17.01
N GLY A 45 -5.86 -16.96 -18.14
CA GLY A 45 -7.26 -17.34 -18.43
C GLY A 45 -8.21 -16.15 -18.58
N ASP A 46 -9.52 -16.44 -18.70
CA ASP A 46 -10.56 -15.40 -18.79
C ASP A 46 -10.63 -14.59 -17.49
N TRP A 47 -10.47 -13.28 -17.60
CA TRP A 47 -10.52 -12.34 -16.47
C TRP A 47 -11.82 -12.43 -15.67
N THR A 48 -12.90 -12.89 -16.30
CA THR A 48 -14.20 -13.06 -15.64
C THR A 48 -14.16 -14.16 -14.58
N GLU A 49 -13.29 -15.15 -14.74
CA GLU A 49 -13.14 -16.29 -13.84
C GLU A 49 -12.09 -16.07 -12.76
N TRP A 50 -11.29 -15.00 -12.86
CA TRP A 50 -10.30 -14.68 -11.84
C TRP A 50 -10.96 -14.48 -10.48
N PRO A 51 -10.33 -14.95 -9.39
CA PRO A 51 -10.80 -14.64 -8.05
C PRO A 51 -10.81 -13.12 -7.87
N LEU A 52 -11.87 -12.60 -7.25
CA LEU A 52 -11.90 -11.19 -6.90
C LEU A 52 -10.73 -10.88 -5.96
N ALA A 53 -10.06 -9.75 -6.22
CA ALA A 53 -9.05 -9.22 -5.34
C ALA A 53 -9.64 -9.03 -3.93
N GLN A 54 -8.85 -9.29 -2.90
CA GLN A 54 -9.31 -9.19 -1.52
C GLN A 54 -9.38 -7.73 -1.07
N GLY A 55 -10.44 -7.38 -0.34
CA GLY A 55 -10.60 -6.07 0.26
C GLY A 55 -11.99 -5.49 0.05
N ASP A 56 -12.15 -4.28 0.55
CA ASP A 56 -13.37 -3.49 0.43
C ASP A 56 -13.06 -2.15 -0.21
N TRP A 57 -14.11 -1.51 -0.74
CA TRP A 57 -14.04 -0.12 -1.17
C TRP A 57 -14.25 0.83 0.01
N THR A 58 -13.49 1.93 0.00
CA THR A 58 -13.70 3.06 0.90
C THR A 58 -13.67 4.35 0.10
N TYR A 59 -14.69 5.20 0.27
CA TYR A 59 -14.77 6.51 -0.36
C TYR A 59 -14.45 7.62 0.65
N ARG A 60 -13.76 8.67 0.20
CA ARG A 60 -13.63 9.91 0.94
C ARG A 60 -13.56 11.12 0.01
N THR A 61 -14.02 12.26 0.51
CA THR A 61 -13.78 13.56 -0.10
C THR A 61 -12.38 14.07 0.27
N GLU A 62 -11.69 14.70 -0.67
CA GLU A 62 -10.42 15.40 -0.46
C GLU A 62 -10.59 16.86 -0.87
N SER A 63 -9.76 17.79 -0.36
CA SER A 63 -9.89 19.22 -0.69
C SER A 63 -9.81 19.51 -2.20
N GLY A 64 -9.11 18.66 -2.96
CA GLY A 64 -8.96 18.75 -4.42
C GLY A 64 -9.91 17.85 -5.23
N GLY A 65 -10.87 17.16 -4.60
CA GLY A 65 -11.80 16.26 -5.29
C GLY A 65 -12.27 15.11 -4.42
N SER A 66 -12.15 13.88 -4.91
CA SER A 66 -12.55 12.68 -4.16
C SER A 66 -11.67 11.50 -4.53
N ILE A 67 -11.66 10.49 -3.67
CA ILE A 67 -10.93 9.26 -3.90
C ILE A 67 -11.71 8.07 -3.35
N ALA A 68 -11.65 6.97 -4.10
CA ALA A 68 -12.06 5.66 -3.65
C ALA A 68 -10.84 4.74 -3.66
N SER A 69 -10.66 4.01 -2.56
CA SER A 69 -9.54 3.09 -2.35
C SER A 69 -10.09 1.68 -2.14
N PHE A 70 -9.53 0.71 -2.87
CA PHE A 70 -9.87 -0.70 -2.78
C PHE A 70 -8.70 -1.49 -2.19
N GLY A 71 -8.98 -2.30 -1.18
CA GLY A 71 -8.01 -3.24 -0.62
C GLY A 71 -8.31 -3.61 0.84
N PRO A 72 -7.43 -4.40 1.47
CA PRO A 72 -7.54 -4.75 2.87
C PRO A 72 -7.44 -3.52 3.78
N GLN A 73 -8.14 -3.55 4.91
CA GLN A 73 -8.07 -2.47 5.90
C GLN A 73 -6.66 -2.39 6.53
N ASN A 74 -6.23 -1.17 6.89
CA ASN A 74 -4.95 -0.87 7.56
C ASN A 74 -3.68 -1.24 6.78
N ILE A 75 -3.79 -1.56 5.49
CA ILE A 75 -2.66 -1.82 4.59
C ILE A 75 -2.78 -0.86 3.39
N GLN A 76 -1.72 -0.74 2.60
CA GLN A 76 -1.75 -0.03 1.33
C GLN A 76 -2.89 -0.57 0.43
N ALA A 77 -3.73 0.33 -0.08
CA ALA A 77 -4.81 -0.02 -1.00
C ALA A 77 -4.24 -0.63 -2.28
N SER A 78 -4.76 -1.78 -2.72
CA SER A 78 -4.33 -2.47 -3.93
C SER A 78 -4.64 -1.66 -5.20
N PHE A 79 -5.73 -0.89 -5.18
CA PHE A 79 -6.14 -0.02 -6.27
C PHE A 79 -6.81 1.24 -5.75
N THR A 80 -6.63 2.36 -6.43
CA THR A 80 -7.33 3.61 -6.11
C THR A 80 -7.80 4.30 -7.39
N ILE A 81 -8.92 5.01 -7.29
CA ILE A 81 -9.37 5.99 -8.27
C ILE A 81 -9.51 7.33 -7.57
N ARG A 82 -8.83 8.36 -8.07
CA ARG A 82 -8.89 9.73 -7.55
C ARG A 82 -9.40 10.67 -8.63
N CYS A 83 -10.34 11.52 -8.28
CA CYS A 83 -10.65 12.71 -9.06
C CYS A 83 -9.79 13.90 -8.60
N ALA A 84 -9.02 14.47 -9.52
CA ALA A 84 -8.43 15.80 -9.40
C ALA A 84 -9.37 16.81 -10.07
N ARG A 85 -10.23 17.44 -9.27
CA ARG A 85 -11.36 18.25 -9.75
C ARG A 85 -10.92 19.51 -10.49
N ASP A 86 -9.81 20.11 -10.05
CA ASP A 86 -9.18 21.29 -10.65
C ASP A 86 -8.80 21.05 -12.11
N ARG A 87 -8.30 19.86 -12.42
CA ARG A 87 -7.86 19.46 -13.76
C ARG A 87 -8.88 18.62 -14.53
N LYS A 88 -10.00 18.26 -13.89
CA LYS A 88 -10.99 17.28 -14.40
C LYS A 88 -10.29 16.00 -14.88
N GLN A 89 -9.43 15.45 -14.03
CA GLN A 89 -8.64 14.27 -14.33
C GLN A 89 -8.94 13.14 -13.36
N LEU A 90 -9.06 11.93 -13.89
CA LEU A 90 -9.10 10.70 -13.11
C LEU A 90 -7.71 10.09 -13.07
N ILE A 91 -7.24 9.77 -11.87
CA ILE A 91 -5.96 9.11 -11.64
C ILE A 91 -6.26 7.73 -11.06
N LEU A 92 -6.01 6.70 -11.87
CA LEU A 92 -6.19 5.30 -11.48
C LEU A 92 -4.81 4.75 -11.12
N SER A 93 -4.67 4.17 -9.94
CA SER A 93 -3.37 3.73 -9.41
C SER A 93 -3.44 2.33 -8.85
N ARG A 94 -2.57 1.43 -9.35
CA ARG A 94 -2.39 0.06 -8.85
C ARG A 94 -1.17 0.04 -7.92
N ALA A 95 -1.30 -0.52 -6.73
CA ALA A 95 -0.19 -0.59 -5.76
C ALA A 95 0.97 -1.40 -6.33
N GLY A 96 2.21 -1.01 -6.10
CA GLY A 96 3.39 -1.61 -6.70
C GLY A 96 4.10 -0.61 -7.59
N ASN A 97 5.39 -0.84 -7.76
CA ASN A 97 6.27 -0.05 -8.59
C ASN A 97 6.86 -0.96 -9.66
N VAL A 98 7.01 -0.42 -10.87
CA VAL A 98 7.60 -1.11 -12.00
C VAL A 98 8.75 -0.26 -12.51
N ALA A 99 9.82 -0.91 -12.98
CA ALA A 99 10.93 -0.21 -13.61
C ALA A 99 10.40 0.65 -14.77
N ASP A 100 10.94 1.87 -14.94
CA ASP A 100 10.41 2.97 -15.78
C ASP A 100 10.41 2.72 -17.31
N ASN A 101 10.38 1.46 -17.73
CA ASN A 101 10.53 1.02 -19.10
C ASN A 101 9.14 0.76 -19.72
N GLY A 102 8.43 1.82 -20.09
CA GLY A 102 7.25 1.71 -20.96
C GLY A 102 6.06 0.90 -20.40
N ALA A 103 5.93 0.82 -19.08
CA ALA A 103 4.84 0.11 -18.42
C ALA A 103 3.46 0.53 -18.95
N GLN A 104 2.57 -0.44 -19.09
CA GLN A 104 1.19 -0.23 -19.49
C GLN A 104 0.27 -0.69 -18.37
N MET A 105 -0.86 -0.02 -18.22
CA MET A 105 -2.00 -0.51 -17.45
C MET A 105 -3.15 -0.76 -18.41
N THR A 106 -3.64 -2.00 -18.42
CA THR A 106 -4.78 -2.43 -19.21
C THR A 106 -5.99 -2.57 -18.31
N LEU A 107 -7.08 -1.91 -18.72
CA LEU A 107 -8.38 -2.03 -18.07
C LEU A 107 -9.29 -2.85 -18.97
N THR A 108 -9.78 -3.98 -18.45
CA THR A 108 -10.60 -4.92 -19.19
C THR A 108 -12.00 -5.01 -18.57
N THR A 109 -13.02 -4.93 -19.42
CA THR A 109 -14.44 -4.95 -19.07
C THR A 109 -15.17 -5.90 -20.00
N THR A 110 -16.46 -6.16 -19.74
CA THR A 110 -17.29 -6.97 -20.64
C THR A 110 -17.35 -6.42 -22.07
N SER A 111 -17.30 -5.09 -22.26
CA SER A 111 -17.45 -4.47 -23.58
C SER A 111 -16.15 -4.08 -24.28
N ALA A 112 -15.04 -3.98 -23.55
CA ALA A 112 -13.76 -3.53 -24.11
C ALA A 112 -12.57 -3.84 -23.21
N ALA A 113 -11.39 -3.90 -23.82
CA ALA A 113 -10.09 -3.80 -23.16
C ALA A 113 -9.34 -2.58 -23.73
N GLN A 114 -8.76 -1.75 -22.87
CA GLN A 114 -7.98 -0.59 -23.29
C GLN A 114 -6.70 -0.46 -22.46
N SER A 115 -5.57 -0.24 -23.14
CA SER A 115 -4.25 -0.08 -22.54
C SER A 115 -3.81 1.38 -22.53
N TYR A 116 -3.20 1.80 -21.43
CA TYR A 116 -2.72 3.16 -21.23
C TYR A 116 -1.27 3.17 -20.76
N PRO A 117 -0.46 4.14 -21.21
CA PRO A 117 0.87 4.35 -20.66
C PRO A 117 0.80 4.62 -19.17
N ALA A 118 1.46 3.79 -18.38
CA ALA A 118 1.48 3.88 -16.94
C ALA A 118 2.82 4.43 -16.44
N ARG A 119 2.77 5.15 -15.33
CA ARG A 119 3.94 5.74 -14.68
C ARG A 119 3.98 5.32 -13.22
N SER A 120 5.13 4.85 -12.79
CA SER A 120 5.41 4.58 -11.39
C SER A 120 5.59 5.90 -10.63
N ASN A 121 4.98 6.01 -9.45
CA ASN A 121 5.12 7.10 -8.52
C ASN A 121 5.10 6.53 -7.08
N GLY A 122 6.28 6.47 -6.46
CA GLY A 122 6.44 5.82 -5.16
C GLY A 122 6.00 4.35 -5.22
N ASN A 123 5.09 3.97 -4.31
CA ASN A 123 4.57 2.61 -4.20
C ASN A 123 3.36 2.33 -5.10
N TYR A 124 3.09 3.15 -6.11
CA TYR A 124 1.98 2.96 -7.05
C TYR A 124 2.45 3.10 -8.49
N THR A 125 1.79 2.39 -9.40
CA THR A 125 1.87 2.59 -10.84
C THR A 125 0.51 3.09 -11.32
N SER A 126 0.50 4.21 -12.03
CA SER A 126 -0.73 4.99 -12.26
C SER A 126 -0.90 5.41 -13.71
N ILE A 127 -2.16 5.64 -14.08
CA ILE A 127 -2.57 6.25 -15.34
C ILE A 127 -3.41 7.48 -15.05
N THR A 128 -3.38 8.45 -15.95
CA THR A 128 -4.19 9.67 -15.86
C THR A 128 -5.09 9.76 -17.07
N LEU A 129 -6.39 9.90 -16.84
CA LEU A 129 -7.44 9.95 -17.84
C LEU A 129 -8.21 11.27 -17.72
N SER A 130 -8.93 11.63 -18.78
CA SER A 130 -9.95 12.68 -18.70
C SER A 130 -11.05 12.27 -17.72
N GLY A 131 -11.64 13.21 -16.99
CA GLY A 131 -12.82 12.98 -16.13
C GLY A 131 -14.04 12.45 -16.91
N ALA A 132 -14.09 12.70 -18.21
CA ALA A 132 -15.12 12.21 -19.12
C ALA A 132 -14.68 11.01 -19.99
N ASP A 133 -13.62 10.29 -19.59
CA ASP A 133 -13.15 9.14 -20.36
C ASP A 133 -14.20 8.01 -20.37
N TYR A 134 -14.63 7.61 -21.57
CA TYR A 134 -15.65 6.58 -21.80
C TYR A 134 -15.30 5.21 -21.20
N MET A 135 -14.03 4.95 -20.87
CA MET A 135 -13.66 3.72 -20.18
C MET A 135 -14.35 3.59 -18.83
N MET A 136 -14.63 4.69 -18.14
CA MET A 136 -15.31 4.65 -16.84
C MET A 136 -16.77 4.18 -16.98
N ASP A 137 -17.45 4.59 -18.05
CA ASP A 137 -18.78 4.08 -18.38
C ASP A 137 -18.75 2.58 -18.70
N ARG A 138 -17.77 2.14 -19.48
CA ARG A 138 -17.59 0.72 -19.80
C ARG A 138 -17.33 -0.13 -18.55
N ILE A 139 -16.62 0.43 -17.55
CA ILE A 139 -16.47 -0.22 -16.25
C ILE A 139 -17.81 -0.27 -15.52
N ALA A 140 -18.54 0.84 -15.42
CA ALA A 140 -19.83 0.88 -14.73
C ALA A 140 -20.86 -0.14 -15.27
N PHE A 141 -20.83 -0.44 -16.57
CA PHE A 141 -21.70 -1.43 -17.22
C PHE A 141 -21.11 -2.85 -17.35
N SER A 142 -19.91 -3.10 -16.81
CA SER A 142 -19.31 -4.43 -16.84
C SER A 142 -20.05 -5.39 -15.89
N ARG A 143 -19.91 -6.70 -16.11
CA ARG A 143 -20.61 -7.76 -15.34
C ARG A 143 -20.02 -7.96 -13.94
N GLY A 144 -20.22 -6.99 -13.05
CA GLY A 144 -19.93 -7.05 -11.62
C GLY A 144 -18.45 -6.89 -11.24
N ARG A 145 -17.52 -7.06 -12.19
CA ARG A 145 -16.09 -6.80 -12.00
C ARG A 145 -15.44 -6.21 -13.26
N PHE A 146 -14.21 -5.74 -13.11
CA PHE A 146 -13.31 -5.37 -14.21
C PHE A 146 -11.90 -5.85 -13.89
N ALA A 147 -11.10 -6.09 -14.92
CA ALA A 147 -9.72 -6.50 -14.77
C ALA A 147 -8.78 -5.28 -14.83
N VAL A 148 -7.77 -5.27 -13.97
CA VAL A 148 -6.65 -4.34 -13.99
C VAL A 148 -5.38 -5.15 -14.13
N GLU A 149 -4.73 -5.01 -15.27
CA GLU A 149 -3.44 -5.62 -15.57
C GLU A 149 -2.42 -4.51 -15.67
N THR A 150 -1.25 -4.68 -15.07
CA THR A 150 -0.18 -3.67 -15.16
C THR A 150 1.14 -4.39 -15.39
N THR A 151 1.92 -3.94 -16.36
CA THR A 151 3.18 -4.59 -16.76
C THR A 151 4.06 -4.84 -15.55
N GLY A 152 4.42 -6.11 -15.28
CA GLY A 152 5.30 -6.47 -14.16
C GLY A 152 4.62 -6.53 -12.79
N LEU A 153 3.30 -6.41 -12.72
CA LEU A 153 2.52 -6.48 -11.49
C LEU A 153 1.43 -7.55 -11.62
N ALA A 154 1.05 -8.16 -10.48
CA ALA A 154 -0.03 -9.15 -10.47
C ALA A 154 -1.37 -8.53 -10.90
N SER A 155 -2.08 -9.23 -11.78
CA SER A 155 -3.40 -8.84 -12.27
C SER A 155 -4.45 -8.86 -11.16
N LEU A 156 -5.42 -7.95 -11.23
CA LEU A 156 -6.50 -7.82 -10.26
C LEU A 156 -7.85 -7.90 -10.96
N ALA A 157 -8.78 -8.69 -10.43
CA ALA A 157 -10.19 -8.57 -10.74
C ALA A 157 -10.89 -7.79 -9.62
N ILE A 158 -11.43 -6.60 -9.92
CA ILE A 158 -11.94 -5.66 -8.92
C ILE A 158 -13.46 -5.54 -9.05
N PRO A 159 -14.23 -5.64 -7.95
CA PRO A 159 -15.68 -5.45 -8.00
C PRO A 159 -16.06 -3.99 -8.25
N ILE A 160 -17.18 -3.76 -8.92
CA ILE A 160 -17.64 -2.42 -9.32
C ILE A 160 -18.71 -1.93 -8.34
N TRP A 161 -18.27 -1.48 -7.16
CA TRP A 161 -19.17 -0.97 -6.12
C TRP A 161 -19.40 0.54 -6.22
N PRO A 162 -20.41 1.10 -5.53
CA PRO A 162 -20.81 2.49 -5.67
C PRO A 162 -19.72 3.53 -5.38
N GLU A 163 -18.73 3.21 -4.54
CA GLU A 163 -17.63 4.12 -4.21
C GLU A 163 -16.80 4.49 -5.43
N PHE A 164 -16.54 3.52 -6.32
CA PHE A 164 -15.82 3.75 -7.57
C PHE A 164 -16.61 4.70 -8.47
N THR A 165 -17.88 4.38 -8.73
CA THR A 165 -18.74 5.18 -9.61
C THR A 165 -19.00 6.56 -9.04
N ARG A 166 -19.06 6.71 -7.71
CA ARG A 166 -19.17 8.02 -7.06
C ARG A 166 -18.01 8.95 -7.40
N VAL A 167 -16.77 8.46 -7.42
CA VAL A 167 -15.60 9.27 -7.81
C VAL A 167 -15.66 9.67 -9.29
N VAL A 168 -16.13 8.77 -10.14
CA VAL A 168 -16.35 9.08 -11.57
C VAL A 168 -17.36 10.22 -11.72
N GLU A 169 -18.50 10.17 -11.02
CA GLU A 169 -19.51 11.23 -11.07
C GLU A 169 -19.00 12.56 -10.49
N ASP A 170 -18.20 12.53 -9.42
CA ASP A 170 -17.60 13.76 -8.86
C ASP A 170 -16.62 14.44 -9.85
N CYS A 171 -16.14 13.72 -10.88
CA CYS A 171 -15.12 14.19 -11.83
C CYS A 171 -15.65 14.65 -13.19
N ARG A 172 -16.94 14.45 -13.46
CA ARG A 172 -17.63 14.96 -14.66
C ARG A 172 -17.93 16.45 -14.51
#